data_AF-A0A0D5ZC86-F1
#
_entry.id   AF-A0A0D5ZC86-F1
#
_cell.length_a   1.000
_cell.length_b   1.000
_cell.length_c   1.000
_cell.angle_alpha   90.00
_cell.angle_beta   90.00
_cell.angle_gamma   90.00
#
_symmetry.space_group_name_H-M   'P 1'
#
loop_
_entity.id
_entity.type
_entity.pdbx_description
1 polymer ?
#
loop_
_entity_poly.entity_id
_entity_poly.type
_entity_poly.pdbx_seq_one_letter_code
_entity_poly.pdbx_strand_id
1 'polypeptide(L)'
;MEEELRDFIGEGIRIDGRMIPYRLVTAYQYFQAKKYTEEEISKFYTTGIGETVSQIMALKQACYLLRHTSYSCQSLSDSLYNLKMQLILDLKITKGFEFDDPFVEEYGMMK
;
A
#
# COMPACT_ATOMS: atom_id res chain seq x y z
N MET A 1 -7.36 13.11 15.34
CA MET A 1 -6.24 12.72 14.46
C MET A 1 -6.45 11.35 13.82
N GLU A 2 -6.92 10.32 14.55
CA GLU A 2 -7.31 9.03 13.94
C GLU A 2 -8.62 9.10 13.12
N GLU A 3 -9.53 10.01 13.45
CA GLU A 3 -10.82 10.14 12.74
C GLU A 3 -10.67 10.68 11.32
N GLU A 4 -9.75 11.63 11.07
CA GLU A 4 -9.58 12.25 9.74
C GLU A 4 -9.00 11.29 8.69
N LEU A 5 -8.18 10.31 9.10
CA LEU A 5 -7.60 9.32 8.19
C LEU A 5 -8.61 8.28 7.72
N ARG A 6 -9.68 8.03 8.50
CA ARG A 6 -10.71 7.03 8.14
C ARG A 6 -11.57 7.48 6.97
N ASP A 7 -11.80 8.78 6.81
CA ASP A 7 -12.64 9.33 5.74
C ASP A 7 -12.03 9.18 4.34
N PHE A 8 -10.73 8.88 4.23
CA PHE A 8 -10.05 8.65 2.94
C PHE A 8 -10.14 7.20 2.44
N ILE A 9 -10.70 6.29 3.24
CA ILE A 9 -10.80 4.87 2.90
C ILE A 9 -12.12 4.60 2.18
N GLY A 10 -12.14 4.70 0.84
CA GLY A 10 -13.18 4.01 0.06
C GLY A 10 -13.64 4.65 -1.25
N GLU A 11 -13.57 5.97 -1.41
CA GLU A 11 -14.22 6.65 -2.56
C GLU A 11 -13.26 7.48 -3.43
N GLY A 12 -11.97 7.48 -3.12
CA GLY A 12 -10.92 8.22 -3.82
C GLY A 12 -10.43 9.41 -3.01
N ILE A 13 -9.18 9.81 -3.23
CA ILE A 13 -8.54 10.88 -2.44
C ILE A 13 -8.68 12.19 -3.20
N ARG A 14 -9.18 13.24 -2.55
CA ARG A 14 -9.07 14.61 -3.09
C ARG A 14 -7.78 15.26 -2.61
N ILE A 15 -6.88 15.60 -3.53
CA ILE A 15 -5.66 16.37 -3.25
C ILE A 15 -5.64 17.58 -4.18
N ASP A 16 -5.43 18.77 -3.62
CA ASP A 16 -5.39 20.04 -4.36
C ASP A 16 -6.59 20.26 -5.30
N GLY A 17 -7.79 19.88 -4.83
CA GLY A 17 -9.04 19.98 -5.60
C GLY A 17 -9.19 18.95 -6.72
N ARG A 18 -8.22 18.06 -6.94
CA ARG A 18 -8.28 16.97 -7.91
C ARG A 18 -8.71 15.67 -7.25
N MET A 19 -9.63 14.95 -7.88
CA MET A 19 -9.96 13.58 -7.50
C MET A 19 -8.86 12.66 -8.04
N ILE A 20 -8.17 11.99 -7.14
CA ILE A 20 -7.19 10.96 -7.48
C ILE A 20 -7.95 9.63 -7.44
N PRO A 21 -8.08 8.91 -8.58
CA PRO A 21 -8.81 7.65 -8.69
C PRO A 21 -7.99 6.49 -8.10
N TYR A 22 -7.56 6.67 -6.86
CA TYR A 22 -6.72 5.74 -6.14
C TYR A 22 -7.40 5.37 -4.83
N ARG A 23 -7.78 4.10 -4.69
CA ARG A 23 -8.31 3.59 -3.44
C ARG A 23 -7.16 3.32 -2.47
N LEU A 24 -7.24 3.87 -1.26
CA LEU A 24 -6.36 3.45 -0.18
C LEU A 24 -6.66 2.00 0.19
N VAL A 25 -5.66 1.13 0.00
CA VAL A 25 -5.70 -0.29 0.37
C VAL A 25 -4.81 -0.47 1.60
N THR A 26 -5.39 -0.92 2.70
CA THR A 26 -4.65 -1.27 3.91
C THR A 26 -4.10 -2.70 3.81
N ALA A 27 -3.05 -3.02 4.59
CA ALA A 27 -2.56 -4.39 4.66
C ALA A 27 -3.65 -5.38 5.10
N TYR A 28 -4.52 -4.98 6.03
CA TYR A 28 -5.66 -5.79 6.45
C TYR A 28 -6.63 -6.08 5.29
N GLN A 29 -7.02 -5.06 4.53
CA GLN A 29 -7.87 -5.22 3.35
C GLN A 29 -7.22 -6.12 2.29
N TYR A 30 -5.91 -5.97 2.09
CA TYR A 30 -5.14 -6.85 1.20
C TYR A 30 -5.21 -8.31 1.64
N PHE A 31 -4.94 -8.61 2.91
CA PHE A 31 -4.99 -9.99 3.39
C PHE A 31 -6.40 -10.58 3.32
N GLN A 32 -7.43 -9.80 3.66
CA GLN A 32 -8.82 -10.22 3.51
C GLN A 32 -9.17 -10.50 2.04
N ALA A 33 -8.72 -9.65 1.12
CA ALA A 33 -8.96 -9.83 -0.31
C ALA A 33 -8.24 -11.08 -0.86
N LYS A 34 -7.07 -11.43 -0.29
CA LYS A 34 -6.35 -12.68 -0.54
C LYS A 34 -6.92 -13.91 0.20
N LYS A 35 -8.05 -13.75 0.90
CA LYS A 35 -8.80 -14.82 1.59
C LYS A 35 -8.08 -15.47 2.78
N TYR A 36 -7.14 -14.76 3.41
CA TYR A 36 -6.60 -15.19 4.69
C TYR A 36 -7.65 -15.10 5.79
N THR A 37 -7.61 -16.03 6.75
CA THR A 37 -8.50 -16.02 7.92
C THR A 37 -8.09 -14.92 8.90
N GLU A 38 -9.00 -14.52 9.80
CA GLU A 38 -8.67 -13.53 10.84
C GLU A 38 -7.50 -13.97 11.73
N GLU A 39 -7.39 -15.28 11.99
CA GLU A 39 -6.31 -15.88 12.76
C GLU A 39 -4.96 -15.76 12.05
N GLU A 40 -4.93 -16.04 10.74
CA GLU A 40 -3.74 -15.87 9.90
C GLU A 40 -3.33 -14.40 9.83
N ILE A 41 -4.29 -13.50 9.65
CA ILE A 41 -4.05 -12.06 9.61
C ILE A 41 -3.46 -11.57 10.93
N SER A 42 -4.02 -11.99 12.07
CA SER A 42 -3.49 -11.68 13.40
C SER A 42 -2.04 -12.15 13.56
N LYS A 43 -1.75 -13.37 13.06
CA LYS A 43 -0.38 -13.90 13.05
C LYS A 43 0.57 -13.07 12.18
N PHE A 44 0.12 -12.50 11.06
CA PHE A 44 0.97 -11.64 10.25
C PHE A 44 1.39 -10.36 10.98
N TYR A 45 0.51 -9.74 11.75
CA TYR A 45 0.88 -8.58 12.58
C TYR A 45 1.83 -8.96 13.72
N THR A 46 1.60 -10.08 14.41
CA THR A 46 2.53 -10.52 15.48
C THR A 46 3.91 -10.93 14.98
N THR A 47 4.05 -11.29 13.70
CA THR A 47 5.33 -11.70 13.09
C THR A 47 6.05 -10.58 12.35
N GLY A 48 5.47 -9.37 12.28
CA GLY A 48 6.00 -8.21 11.57
C GLY A 48 5.76 -8.22 10.05
N ILE A 49 5.09 -9.26 9.52
CA ILE A 49 4.68 -9.32 8.11
C ILE A 49 3.64 -8.21 7.86
N GLY A 50 2.69 -8.04 8.79
CA GLY A 50 1.64 -7.02 8.72
C GLY A 50 2.19 -5.59 8.64
N GLU A 51 3.15 -5.23 9.52
CA GLU A 51 3.82 -3.92 9.43
C GLU A 51 4.57 -3.75 8.10
N THR A 52 5.34 -4.75 7.67
CA THR A 52 6.13 -4.65 6.43
C THR A 52 5.24 -4.49 5.21
N VAL A 53 4.15 -5.25 5.13
CA VAL A 53 3.14 -5.10 4.08
C VAL A 53 2.49 -3.71 4.14
N SER A 54 2.19 -3.20 5.33
CA SER A 54 1.64 -1.84 5.49
C SER A 54 2.61 -0.76 4.97
N GLN A 55 3.91 -0.91 5.23
CA GLN A 55 4.95 -0.02 4.70
C GLN A 55 5.05 -0.09 3.18
N ILE A 56 5.04 -1.30 2.61
CA ILE A 56 5.02 -1.51 1.15
C ILE A 56 3.82 -0.79 0.52
N MET A 57 2.62 -0.93 1.10
CA MET A 57 1.41 -0.24 0.63
C MET A 57 1.57 1.29 0.71
N ALA A 58 2.06 1.81 1.83
CA ALA A 58 2.25 3.24 2.02
C ALA A 58 3.24 3.83 1.00
N LEU A 59 4.33 3.13 0.70
CA LEU A 59 5.29 3.55 -0.32
C LEU A 59 4.68 3.54 -1.73
N LYS A 60 3.88 2.52 -2.06
CA LYS A 60 3.16 2.44 -3.33
C LYS A 60 2.20 3.63 -3.50
N GLN A 61 1.45 3.94 -2.44
CA GLN A 61 0.54 5.08 -2.37
C GLN A 61 1.29 6.41 -2.55
N ALA A 62 2.38 6.60 -1.81
CA ALA A 62 3.21 7.79 -1.93
C ALA A 62 3.79 7.97 -3.35
N CYS A 63 4.27 6.89 -3.98
CA CYS A 63 4.76 6.90 -5.35
C CYS A 63 3.69 7.36 -6.34
N TYR A 64 2.46 6.81 -6.23
CA TYR A 64 1.36 7.19 -7.10
C TYR A 64 1.03 8.68 -6.93
N LEU A 65 0.85 9.13 -5.68
CA LEU A 65 0.54 10.53 -5.39
C LEU A 65 1.60 11.47 -5.94
N LEU A 66 2.90 11.23 -5.66
CA LEU A 66 4.00 12.08 -6.13
C LEU A 66 4.05 12.21 -7.65
N ARG A 67 3.75 11.14 -8.39
CA ARG A 67 3.73 11.16 -9.86
C ARG A 67 2.52 11.90 -10.43
N HIS A 68 1.44 12.01 -9.67
CA HIS A 68 0.19 12.63 -10.11
C HIS A 68 -0.02 14.07 -9.60
N THR A 69 0.69 14.50 -8.56
CA THR A 69 0.56 15.84 -7.97
C THR A 69 1.69 16.79 -8.36
N SER A 70 2.86 16.30 -8.78
CA SER A 70 4.02 17.16 -9.07
C SER A 70 4.81 16.73 -10.30
N TYR A 71 5.12 17.69 -11.18
CA TYR A 71 5.94 17.48 -12.39
C TYR A 71 7.44 17.27 -12.09
N SER A 72 7.91 17.52 -10.86
CA SER A 72 9.35 17.55 -10.52
C SER A 72 9.77 16.51 -9.49
N CYS A 73 8.89 15.57 -9.10
CA CYS A 73 9.15 14.60 -8.04
C CYS A 73 9.60 13.22 -8.53
N GLN A 74 10.06 13.10 -9.79
CA GLN A 74 10.43 11.81 -10.38
C GLN A 74 11.53 11.10 -9.58
N SER A 75 12.63 11.77 -9.23
CA SER A 75 13.73 11.18 -8.47
C SER A 75 13.32 10.70 -7.07
N LEU A 76 12.42 11.44 -6.41
CA LEU A 76 11.86 11.06 -5.12
C LEU A 76 10.97 9.82 -5.26
N SER A 77 10.08 9.79 -6.27
CA SER A 77 9.23 8.63 -6.52
C SER A 77 10.05 7.40 -6.93
N ASP A 78 11.12 7.55 -7.71
CA ASP A 78 12.01 6.45 -8.08
C ASP A 78 12.74 5.89 -6.84
N SER A 79 13.16 6.76 -5.92
CA SER A 79 13.79 6.34 -4.66
C SER A 79 12.83 5.55 -3.77
N LEU A 80 11.57 6.01 -3.63
CA LEU A 80 10.54 5.30 -2.88
C LEU A 80 10.14 3.98 -3.56
N TYR A 81 10.13 3.94 -4.89
CA TYR A 81 9.90 2.71 -5.64
C TYR A 81 10.99 1.68 -5.36
N ASN A 82 12.26 2.09 -5.37
CA ASN A 82 13.38 1.19 -5.06
C ASN A 82 13.29 0.65 -3.63
N LEU A 83 12.95 1.50 -2.65
CA LEU A 83 12.74 1.07 -1.27
C LEU A 83 11.58 0.07 -1.15
N LYS A 84 10.48 0.29 -1.88
CA LYS A 84 9.36 -0.65 -1.94
C LYS A 84 9.83 -2.02 -2.45
N MET A 85 10.60 -2.05 -3.54
CA MET A 85 11.12 -3.28 -4.12
C MET A 85 12.08 -4.01 -3.18
N GLN A 86 12.91 -3.28 -2.45
CA GLN A 86 13.78 -3.84 -1.44
C GLN A 86 12.99 -4.49 -0.29
N LEU A 87 11.97 -3.81 0.23
CA LEU A 87 11.11 -4.36 1.27
C LEU A 87 10.36 -5.63 0.83
N ILE A 88 9.89 -5.67 -0.42
CA ILE A 88 9.26 -6.88 -0.99
C ILE A 88 10.26 -8.04 -1.02
N LEU A 89 11.49 -7.79 -1.46
CA LEU A 89 12.53 -8.80 -1.51
C LEU A 89 12.91 -9.28 -0.09
N ASP A 90 13.11 -8.36 0.84
CA ASP A 90 13.46 -8.67 2.22
C ASP A 90 12.34 -9.44 2.92
N LEU A 91 11.08 -9.10 2.68
CA LEU A 91 9.92 -9.80 3.21
C LEU A 91 9.88 -11.26 2.72
N LYS A 92 10.18 -11.48 1.44
CA LYS A 92 10.29 -12.83 0.87
C LYS A 92 11.45 -13.62 1.47
N ILE A 93 12.63 -13.02 1.59
CA ILE A 93 13.83 -13.71 2.09
C ILE A 93 13.74 -14.01 3.59
N THR A 94 13.31 -13.04 4.40
CA THR A 94 13.39 -13.12 5.86
C THR A 94 12.17 -13.76 6.51
N LYS A 95 11.00 -13.64 5.88
CA LYS A 95 9.73 -14.13 6.43
C LYS A 95 9.06 -15.19 5.55
N GLY A 96 9.61 -15.48 4.37
CA GLY A 96 9.02 -16.44 3.42
C GLY A 96 7.67 -15.98 2.87
N PHE A 97 7.34 -14.69 2.98
CA PHE A 97 6.05 -14.15 2.56
C PHE A 97 6.17 -13.53 1.17
N GLU A 98 5.34 -14.00 0.23
CA GLU A 98 5.29 -13.45 -1.13
C GLU A 98 4.23 -12.35 -1.22
N PHE A 99 4.69 -11.11 -1.35
CA PHE A 99 3.81 -9.98 -1.58
C PHE A 99 3.40 -9.89 -3.06
N ASP A 100 2.10 -9.81 -3.31
CA ASP A 100 1.49 -9.77 -4.64
C ASP A 100 1.23 -8.32 -5.05
N ASP A 101 2.28 -7.63 -5.52
CA ASP A 101 2.22 -6.22 -5.93
C ASP A 101 1.25 -5.97 -7.11
N PRO A 102 1.17 -6.82 -8.15
CA PRO A 102 0.19 -6.66 -9.23
C PRO A 102 -1.26 -6.73 -8.73
N PHE A 103 -1.58 -7.67 -7.83
CA PHE A 103 -2.91 -7.77 -7.25
C PHE A 103 -3.35 -6.48 -6.56
N VAL A 104 -2.42 -5.78 -5.89
CA VAL A 104 -2.72 -4.51 -5.22
C VAL A 104 -3.06 -3.41 -6.22
N GLU A 105 -2.41 -3.38 -7.39
CA GLU A 105 -2.76 -2.44 -8.46
C GLU A 105 -4.17 -2.72 -8.99
N GLU A 106 -4.47 -3.98 -9.27
CA GLU A 106 -5.79 -4.39 -9.76
C GLU A 106 -6.90 -4.14 -8.74
N TYR A 107 -6.64 -4.40 -7.45
CA TYR A 107 -7.59 -4.21 -6.36
C TYR A 107 -7.76 -2.75 -5.96
N GLY A 108 -6.70 -1.94 -6.10
CA GLY A 108 -6.67 -0.52 -5.75
C GLY A 108 -7.18 0.41 -6.85
N MET A 109 -7.21 -0.03 -8.11
CA MET A 109 -7.83 0.74 -9.20
C MET A 109 -9.35 0.64 -9.12
N MET A 110 -10.01 1.79 -8.95
CA MET A 110 -11.45 1.90 -9.12
C MET A 110 -11.79 1.73 -10.60
N LYS A 111 -12.66 0.76 -10.92
CA LYS A 111 -13.31 0.69 -12.24
C LYS A 111 -14.39 1.75 -12.36
#